data_AF-A0A816VEE6-F1
#
_entry.id   AF-A0A816VEE6-F1
#
_cell.length_a   1.000
_cell.length_b   1.000
_cell.length_c   1.000
_cell.angle_alpha   90.00
_cell.angle_beta   90.00
_cell.angle_gamma   90.00
#
_symmetry.space_group_name_H-M   'P 1'
#
loop_
_entity.id
_entity.type
_entity.pdbx_description
1 polymer ?
#
loop_
_entity_poly.entity_id
_entity_poly.type
_entity_poly.pdbx_seq_one_letter_code
_entity_poly.pdbx_strand_id
1 'polypeptide(L)'
;MGDALHAQLVSNKANVRIYAPVGKSDDLLAYLMRRLLENGANSNFVSKVISSEVPLSDLSFNLHDKILSLLDTGNRIPLPENIYPNRKNAMGYDLGHKTNYDYLQEKVASYFSNIYKVASIIDGLETKTSKNSNELFCPGKIAEKLSDVYVANSTEIIQSLDSAYQEFNNWSETKVEVRADILEKISSCIEDNKFELYSLLIKEGRKSIHDAINEAIEAIDFCRYYASQAKLILRDRVLPGLTGERNILSMHARGVFVCISPWNFPLAIFVGQVVAALVAGNTVIAKPAGQTCVIANFVVKLMHKAGVPKSALQLVIASGGNISKYLLTDSRIAGVVFTGSCETSKAINLTLANRDNGIVPFIAETGGQNAMIVDSSALLEQVTDDVLASSFYSAGQRCSALRVLYVQEEIYDNLCNLIKEATETLKIGDTVDFSNDIGAVIDKNSCDNLGQHIDYMKKSGFSIYAHPQKDNLKDGNYFYPHIIEINSINDIPAEILDQYCIS
;
A
#
# COMPACT_ATOMS: atom_id res chain seq x y z
N MET A 1 14.71 27.97 33.76
CA MET A 1 13.93 28.54 32.63
C MET A 1 12.78 29.43 33.10
N GLY A 2 11.95 28.99 34.04
CA GLY A 2 10.88 29.82 34.64
C GLY A 2 11.29 30.60 35.90
N ASP A 3 12.58 30.59 36.27
CA ASP A 3 13.02 30.91 37.63
C ASP A 3 12.68 32.35 38.06
N ALA A 4 12.83 33.32 37.16
CA ALA A 4 12.46 34.71 37.42
C ALA A 4 10.95 34.89 37.66
N LEU A 5 10.11 34.22 36.86
CA LEU A 5 8.64 34.26 37.02
C LEU A 5 8.22 33.51 38.28
N HIS A 6 8.78 32.33 38.52
CA HIS A 6 8.49 31.52 39.71
C HIS A 6 8.84 32.28 40.99
N ALA A 7 9.99 32.97 41.04
CA ALA A 7 10.38 33.79 42.18
C ALA A 7 9.35 34.90 42.48
N GLN A 8 8.85 35.57 41.43
CA GLN A 8 7.80 36.59 41.56
C GLN A 8 6.45 36.02 42.04
N LEU A 9 6.10 34.82 41.59
CA LEU A 9 4.88 34.14 42.04
C LEU A 9 4.98 33.73 43.52
N VAL A 10 6.12 33.19 43.94
CA VAL A 10 6.38 32.82 45.34
C VAL A 10 6.36 34.05 46.24
N SER A 11 6.97 35.18 45.83
CA SER A 11 6.92 36.43 46.61
C SER A 11 5.49 36.97 46.76
N ASN A 12 4.62 36.70 45.79
CA ASN A 12 3.19 37.01 45.84
C ASN A 12 2.35 35.93 46.54
N LYS A 13 2.99 35.01 47.29
CA LYS A 13 2.35 33.93 48.06
C LYS A 13 1.56 32.92 47.20
N ALA A 14 1.87 32.81 45.91
CA ALA A 14 1.32 31.75 45.07
C ALA A 14 2.08 30.42 45.31
N ASN A 15 1.36 29.30 45.24
CA ASN A 15 1.96 27.98 45.30
C ASN A 15 2.57 27.63 43.93
N VAL A 16 3.87 27.34 43.89
CA VAL A 16 4.60 26.98 42.68
C VAL A 16 5.12 25.55 42.79
N ARG A 17 4.91 24.73 41.75
CA ARG A 17 5.47 23.38 41.61
C ARG A 17 6.44 23.35 40.45
N ILE A 18 7.66 22.89 40.69
CA ILE A 18 8.68 22.74 39.66
C ILE A 18 8.58 21.33 39.06
N TYR A 19 8.44 21.25 37.74
CA TYR A 19 8.65 20.02 37.00
C TYR A 19 10.16 19.84 36.77
N ALA A 20 10.76 18.85 37.44
CA ALA A 20 12.20 18.62 37.47
C ALA A 20 12.56 17.26 36.84
N PRO A 21 12.84 17.21 35.52
CA PRO A 21 13.34 16.01 34.86
C PRO A 21 14.66 15.56 35.48
N VAL A 22 14.78 14.27 35.78
CA VAL A 22 15.99 13.64 36.30
C VAL A 22 16.23 12.38 35.48
N GLY A 23 17.42 12.25 34.89
CA GLY A 23 17.78 11.15 34.00
C GLY A 23 19.26 11.19 33.66
N LYS A 24 19.74 10.25 32.85
CA LYS A 24 21.11 10.30 32.33
C LYS A 24 21.22 11.43 31.30
N SER A 25 22.45 11.89 31.05
CA SER A 25 22.69 12.95 30.05
C SER A 25 22.08 12.61 28.69
N ASP A 26 22.23 11.36 28.25
CA ASP A 26 21.75 10.90 26.95
C ASP A 26 20.20 10.94 26.85
N ASP A 27 19.50 10.47 27.90
CA ASP A 27 18.04 10.54 27.99
C ASP A 27 17.53 12.00 27.98
N LEU A 28 18.31 12.92 28.56
CA LEU A 28 17.95 14.32 28.68
C LEU A 28 18.22 15.12 27.39
N LEU A 29 19.05 14.64 26.47
CA LEU A 29 19.32 15.32 25.20
C LEU A 29 18.09 15.35 24.28
N ALA A 30 17.39 14.22 24.15
CA ALA A 30 16.13 14.15 23.39
C ALA A 30 15.08 15.10 24.00
N TYR A 31 14.99 15.13 25.33
CA TYR A 31 14.12 16.05 26.05
C TYR A 31 14.52 17.52 25.88
N LEU A 32 15.83 17.82 25.85
CA LEU A 32 16.38 19.16 25.67
C LEU A 32 15.97 19.75 24.32
N MET A 33 16.08 18.99 23.23
CA MET A 33 15.69 19.45 21.89
C MET A 33 14.21 19.86 21.83
N ARG A 34 13.31 19.04 22.39
CA ARG A 34 11.89 19.40 22.50
C ARG A 34 11.71 20.68 23.31
N ARG A 35 12.43 20.82 24.43
CA ARG A 35 12.33 21.99 25.30
C ARG A 35 12.89 23.27 24.65
N LEU A 36 13.91 23.15 23.80
CA LEU A 36 14.43 24.26 22.99
C LEU A 36 13.42 24.71 21.95
N LEU A 37 12.77 23.78 21.23
CA LEU A 37 11.72 24.12 20.27
C LEU A 37 10.51 24.78 20.93
N GLU A 38 10.08 24.25 22.07
CA GLU A 38 8.96 24.82 22.84
C GLU A 38 9.21 26.29 23.18
N ASN A 39 10.42 26.64 23.64
CA ASN A 39 10.73 27.97 24.17
C ASN A 39 11.41 28.91 23.17
N GLY A 40 11.93 28.38 22.07
CA GLY A 40 12.58 29.12 20.99
C GLY A 40 11.66 29.49 19.83
N ALA A 41 10.46 28.92 19.75
CA ALA A 41 9.50 29.25 18.69
C ALA A 41 9.13 30.75 18.70
N ASN A 42 9.03 31.37 17.52
CA ASN A 42 8.69 32.79 17.37
C ASN A 42 7.33 33.17 17.99
N SER A 43 6.44 32.19 18.18
CA SER A 43 5.15 32.37 18.84
C SER A 43 5.21 32.26 20.37
N ASN A 44 6.30 31.71 20.94
CA ASN A 44 6.42 31.43 22.36
C ASN A 44 6.60 32.71 23.20
N PHE A 45 5.92 32.77 24.34
CA PHE A 45 5.97 33.90 25.27
C PHE A 45 7.37 34.16 25.85
N VAL A 46 8.10 33.11 26.25
CA VAL A 46 9.46 33.21 26.82
C VAL A 46 10.42 33.85 25.80
N SER A 47 10.38 33.40 24.54
CA SER A 47 11.16 34.00 23.45
C SER A 47 10.84 35.49 23.27
N LYS A 48 9.55 35.83 23.26
CA LYS A 48 9.09 37.21 23.06
C LYS A 48 9.39 38.15 24.25
N VAL A 49 9.32 37.66 25.48
CA VAL A 49 9.60 38.45 26.70
C VAL A 49 11.07 38.82 26.82
N ILE A 50 11.96 37.95 26.33
CA ILE A 50 13.41 38.19 26.35
C ILE A 50 13.82 39.10 25.17
N SER A 51 13.03 39.14 24.09
CA SER A 51 13.30 40.00 22.94
C SER A 51 13.06 41.48 23.26
N SER A 52 14.06 42.31 23.00
CA SER A 52 13.95 43.77 23.07
C SER A 52 13.15 44.39 21.93
N GLU A 53 12.81 43.61 20.91
CA GLU A 53 12.11 44.08 19.70
C GLU A 53 10.59 43.97 19.81
N VAL A 54 10.08 43.24 20.81
CA VAL A 54 8.64 43.02 21.01
C VAL A 54 8.10 43.99 22.07
N PRO A 55 7.19 44.91 21.74
CA PRO A 55 6.57 45.79 22.71
C PRO A 55 5.82 45.02 23.80
N LEU A 56 5.85 45.51 25.04
CA LEU A 56 5.08 44.92 26.16
C LEU A 56 3.56 44.85 25.88
N SER A 57 3.03 45.78 25.09
CA SER A 57 1.63 45.77 24.64
C SER A 57 1.29 44.54 23.78
N ASP A 58 2.28 43.97 23.09
CA ASP A 58 2.11 42.81 22.23
C ASP A 58 2.20 41.49 23.01
N LEU A 59 2.62 41.58 24.28
CA LEU A 59 2.65 40.49 25.25
C LEU A 59 1.44 40.52 26.19
N SER A 60 0.88 41.71 26.42
CA SER A 60 -0.28 41.94 27.29
C SER A 60 -1.50 42.35 26.45
N PHE A 61 -2.20 41.35 25.93
CA PHE A 61 -3.41 41.54 25.14
C PHE A 61 -4.56 40.68 25.68
N ASN A 62 -5.78 41.09 25.37
CA ASN A 62 -6.95 40.27 25.62
C ASN A 62 -6.97 39.09 24.63
N LEU A 63 -6.86 37.86 25.17
CA LEU A 63 -6.84 36.65 24.36
C LEU A 63 -8.13 36.48 23.55
N HIS A 64 -9.27 36.89 24.08
CA HIS A 64 -10.56 36.82 23.39
C HIS A 64 -10.55 37.67 22.11
N ASP A 65 -10.17 38.94 22.23
CA ASP A 65 -10.10 39.87 21.09
C ASP A 65 -9.06 39.41 20.06
N LYS A 66 -7.93 38.87 20.54
CA LYS A 66 -6.89 38.32 19.66
C LYS A 66 -7.40 37.10 18.88
N ILE A 67 -8.10 36.18 19.55
CA ILE A 67 -8.72 35.02 18.88
C ILE A 67 -9.71 35.49 17.83
N LEU A 68 -10.61 36.42 18.17
CA LEU A 68 -11.57 36.98 17.21
C LEU A 68 -10.86 37.57 15.98
N SER A 69 -9.78 38.33 16.17
CA SER A 69 -9.00 38.90 15.05
C SER A 69 -8.31 37.84 14.17
N LEU A 70 -8.03 36.65 14.70
CA LEU A 70 -7.33 35.58 14.00
C LEU A 70 -8.30 34.64 13.24
N LEU A 71 -9.55 34.53 13.69
CA LEU A 71 -10.57 33.73 13.00
C LEU A 71 -10.76 34.19 11.54
N ASP A 72 -10.58 35.47 11.27
CA ASP A 72 -10.72 36.07 9.93
C ASP A 72 -9.49 35.86 9.02
N THR A 73 -8.36 35.39 9.55
CA THR A 73 -7.09 35.31 8.80
C THR A 73 -6.92 34.03 7.97
N GLY A 74 -7.85 33.08 8.09
CA GLY A 74 -7.80 31.77 7.42
C GLY A 74 -6.71 30.84 7.95
N ASN A 75 -6.89 29.53 7.72
CA ASN A 75 -5.89 28.53 8.11
C ASN A 75 -4.80 28.42 7.02
N ARG A 76 -3.53 28.57 7.40
CA ARG A 76 -2.38 28.45 6.48
C ARG A 76 -1.95 27.00 6.24
N ILE A 77 -2.43 26.07 7.06
CA ILE A 77 -2.15 24.65 6.94
C ILE A 77 -3.35 24.00 6.25
N PRO A 78 -3.19 23.41 5.06
CA PRO A 78 -4.28 22.73 4.38
C PRO A 78 -4.76 21.54 5.21
N LEU A 79 -6.07 21.30 5.19
CA LEU A 79 -6.64 20.08 5.75
C LEU A 79 -6.11 18.85 5.00
N PRO A 80 -6.03 17.65 5.64
CA PRO A 80 -5.52 16.45 5.00
C PRO A 80 -6.17 16.09 3.65
N GLU A 81 -7.47 16.36 3.49
CA GLU A 81 -8.21 16.15 2.22
C GLU A 81 -7.66 17.03 1.06
N ASN A 82 -7.10 18.19 1.40
CA ASN A 82 -6.69 19.24 0.46
C ASN A 82 -5.17 19.41 0.37
N ILE A 83 -4.38 18.40 0.78
CA ILE A 83 -2.91 18.49 0.72
C ILE A 83 -2.37 18.54 -0.72
N TYR A 84 -3.16 18.08 -1.70
CA TYR A 84 -2.79 18.12 -3.11
C TYR A 84 -3.57 19.21 -3.84
N PRO A 85 -2.93 19.97 -4.75
CA PRO A 85 -3.58 21.08 -5.43
C PRO A 85 -4.62 20.66 -6.48
N ASN A 86 -4.41 19.50 -7.13
CA ASN A 86 -5.16 19.10 -8.33
C ASN A 86 -6.01 17.84 -8.13
N ARG A 87 -6.13 17.36 -6.90
CA ARG A 87 -6.95 16.19 -6.52
C ARG A 87 -7.25 16.21 -5.04
N LYS A 88 -8.30 15.53 -4.61
CA LYS A 88 -8.52 15.24 -3.19
C LYS A 88 -7.60 14.11 -2.74
N ASN A 89 -7.15 14.19 -1.49
CA ASN A 89 -6.47 13.09 -0.83
C ASN A 89 -7.49 12.05 -0.37
N ALA A 90 -7.15 10.77 -0.46
CA ALA A 90 -7.94 9.71 0.17
C ALA A 90 -7.84 9.79 1.69
N MET A 91 -8.96 9.56 2.38
CA MET A 91 -9.04 9.68 3.84
C MET A 91 -9.07 8.31 4.51
N GLY A 92 -8.25 8.15 5.55
CA GLY A 92 -8.23 6.96 6.40
C GLY A 92 -9.13 7.07 7.64
N TYR A 93 -8.85 6.19 8.61
CA TYR A 93 -9.47 6.21 9.93
C TYR A 93 -8.40 6.39 10.99
N ASP A 94 -8.68 7.22 11.99
CA ASP A 94 -7.87 7.31 13.20
C ASP A 94 -8.28 6.19 14.16
N LEU A 95 -7.45 5.14 14.22
CA LEU A 95 -7.65 3.98 15.09
C LEU A 95 -7.26 4.24 16.56
N GLY A 96 -6.62 5.37 16.87
CA GLY A 96 -6.36 5.80 18.25
C GLY A 96 -7.64 6.26 18.97
N HIS A 97 -8.68 6.62 18.22
CA HIS A 97 -9.97 7.01 18.79
C HIS A 97 -10.90 5.79 18.93
N LYS A 98 -11.21 5.39 20.17
CA LYS A 98 -11.98 4.17 20.47
C LYS A 98 -13.30 4.05 19.70
N THR A 99 -14.03 5.15 19.53
CA THR A 99 -15.27 5.18 18.74
C THR A 99 -15.06 4.78 17.28
N ASN A 100 -13.96 5.22 16.66
CA ASN A 100 -13.65 4.84 15.27
C ASN A 100 -13.25 3.37 15.19
N TYR A 101 -12.43 2.90 16.14
CA TYR A 101 -12.02 1.51 16.24
C TYR A 101 -13.24 0.58 16.36
N ASP A 102 -14.14 0.85 17.31
CA ASP A 102 -15.33 0.02 17.54
C ASP A 102 -16.28 0.04 16.34
N TYR A 103 -16.48 1.21 15.75
CA TYR A 103 -17.29 1.36 14.55
C TYR A 103 -16.72 0.54 13.38
N LEU A 104 -15.41 0.64 13.14
CA LEU A 104 -14.77 -0.16 12.09
C LEU A 104 -14.85 -1.64 12.37
N GLN A 105 -14.57 -2.06 13.60
CA GLN A 105 -14.65 -3.46 13.98
C GLN A 105 -16.05 -4.02 13.74
N GLU A 106 -17.10 -3.31 14.16
CA GLU A 106 -18.49 -3.71 13.92
C GLU A 106 -18.81 -3.80 12.42
N LYS A 107 -18.50 -2.75 11.65
CA LYS A 107 -18.85 -2.67 10.22
C LYS A 107 -18.09 -3.64 9.35
N VAL A 108 -16.82 -3.91 9.65
CA VAL A 108 -16.03 -4.89 8.92
C VAL A 108 -16.45 -6.31 9.31
N ALA A 109 -16.69 -6.55 10.60
CA ALA A 109 -17.10 -7.87 11.08
C ALA A 109 -18.43 -8.36 10.50
N SER A 110 -19.35 -7.46 10.13
CA SER A 110 -20.59 -7.84 9.46
C SER A 110 -20.41 -8.54 8.12
N TYR A 111 -19.21 -8.50 7.52
CA TYR A 111 -18.89 -9.15 6.25
C TYR A 111 -18.05 -10.44 6.41
N PHE A 112 -17.57 -10.76 7.62
CA PHE A 112 -16.67 -11.91 7.82
C PHE A 112 -17.31 -13.27 7.57
N SER A 113 -18.64 -13.37 7.68
CA SER A 113 -19.39 -14.60 7.41
C SER A 113 -19.82 -14.77 5.95
N ASN A 114 -19.51 -13.80 5.09
CA ASN A 114 -19.86 -13.88 3.67
C ASN A 114 -19.05 -14.96 2.98
N ILE A 115 -19.75 -15.82 2.23
CA ILE A 115 -19.14 -16.79 1.32
C ILE A 115 -19.41 -16.34 -0.10
N TYR A 116 -18.35 -16.17 -0.88
CA TYR A 116 -18.44 -15.65 -2.23
C TYR A 116 -18.52 -16.78 -3.27
N LYS A 117 -19.05 -16.44 -4.44
CA LYS A 117 -19.04 -17.31 -5.63
C LYS A 117 -18.63 -16.46 -6.81
N VAL A 118 -17.36 -16.58 -7.19
CA VAL A 118 -16.75 -15.69 -8.18
C VAL A 118 -16.33 -16.45 -9.44
N ALA A 119 -16.50 -15.79 -10.57
CA ALA A 119 -16.05 -16.28 -11.86
C ALA A 119 -15.38 -15.12 -12.63
N SER A 120 -14.84 -15.44 -13.80
CA SER A 120 -14.43 -14.43 -14.76
C SER A 120 -15.63 -13.57 -15.18
N ILE A 121 -15.40 -12.28 -15.38
CA ILE A 121 -16.42 -11.33 -15.84
C ILE A 121 -16.08 -11.00 -17.29
N ILE A 122 -16.90 -11.49 -18.22
CA ILE A 122 -16.76 -11.27 -19.65
C ILE A 122 -18.00 -10.54 -20.14
N ASP A 123 -17.84 -9.38 -20.78
CA ASP A 123 -18.95 -8.49 -21.17
C ASP A 123 -19.89 -8.16 -20.00
N GLY A 124 -19.30 -8.00 -18.81
CA GLY A 124 -20.02 -7.71 -17.58
C GLY A 124 -20.92 -8.85 -17.09
N LEU A 125 -20.73 -10.08 -17.57
CA LEU A 125 -21.41 -11.29 -17.14
C LEU A 125 -20.42 -12.26 -16.49
N GLU A 126 -20.79 -12.83 -15.34
CA GLU A 126 -19.98 -13.85 -14.68
C GLU A 126 -20.12 -15.20 -15.40
N THR A 127 -19.03 -15.68 -15.99
CA THR A 127 -19.04 -16.91 -16.81
C THR A 127 -18.76 -18.14 -15.95
N LYS A 128 -19.82 -18.87 -15.59
CA LYS A 128 -19.73 -20.11 -14.81
C LYS A 128 -19.76 -21.34 -15.72
N THR A 129 -18.97 -21.34 -16.79
CA THR A 129 -19.06 -22.43 -17.79
C THR A 129 -18.34 -23.70 -17.33
N SER A 130 -17.38 -23.62 -16.40
CA SER A 130 -16.80 -24.81 -15.78
C SER A 130 -17.83 -25.50 -14.86
N LYS A 131 -18.01 -26.81 -15.02
CA LYS A 131 -18.92 -27.59 -14.15
C LYS A 131 -18.42 -27.67 -12.70
N ASN A 132 -17.12 -27.51 -12.49
CA ASN A 132 -16.47 -27.60 -11.18
C ASN A 132 -15.88 -26.23 -10.82
N SER A 133 -16.14 -25.79 -9.60
CA SER A 133 -15.44 -24.69 -8.93
C SER A 133 -14.30 -25.24 -8.08
N ASN A 134 -13.26 -24.42 -7.89
CA ASN A 134 -12.25 -24.65 -6.88
C ASN A 134 -12.68 -23.95 -5.58
N GLU A 135 -12.48 -24.59 -4.45
CA GLU A 135 -12.71 -23.96 -3.15
C GLU A 135 -11.48 -23.12 -2.77
N LEU A 136 -11.72 -21.86 -2.41
CA LEU A 136 -10.72 -20.96 -1.87
C LEU A 136 -10.96 -20.83 -0.36
N PHE A 137 -9.92 -21.06 0.43
CA PHE A 137 -9.97 -21.04 1.89
C PHE A 137 -9.18 -19.85 2.45
N CYS A 138 -9.55 -19.43 3.65
CA CYS A 138 -8.88 -18.38 4.41
C CYS A 138 -7.47 -18.83 4.84
N PRO A 139 -6.38 -18.12 4.48
CA PRO A 139 -5.03 -18.56 4.86
C PRO A 139 -4.76 -18.54 6.37
N GLY A 140 -5.43 -17.65 7.12
CA GLY A 140 -5.31 -17.55 8.59
C GLY A 140 -6.14 -18.58 9.36
N LYS A 141 -7.00 -19.33 8.65
CA LYS A 141 -7.85 -20.39 9.19
C LYS A 141 -8.23 -21.35 8.07
N ILE A 142 -7.39 -22.36 7.82
CA ILE A 142 -7.40 -23.14 6.56
C ILE A 142 -8.71 -23.92 6.38
N ALA A 143 -9.40 -24.25 7.48
CA ALA A 143 -10.70 -24.91 7.42
C ALA A 143 -11.87 -23.97 7.05
N GLU A 144 -11.66 -22.65 7.05
CA GLU A 144 -12.70 -21.66 6.76
C GLU A 144 -12.75 -21.35 5.26
N LYS A 145 -13.80 -21.84 4.61
CA LYS A 145 -14.06 -21.56 3.19
C LYS A 145 -14.44 -20.09 2.99
N LEU A 146 -13.75 -19.43 2.06
CA LEU A 146 -14.01 -18.05 1.66
C LEU A 146 -14.87 -17.97 0.39
N SER A 147 -14.57 -18.79 -0.62
CA SER A 147 -15.25 -18.70 -1.92
C SER A 147 -15.26 -20.00 -2.71
N ASP A 148 -16.25 -20.13 -3.59
CA ASP A 148 -16.16 -20.97 -4.79
C ASP A 148 -15.61 -20.13 -5.95
N VAL A 149 -14.56 -20.61 -6.63
CA VAL A 149 -13.91 -19.91 -7.73
C VAL A 149 -14.03 -20.72 -9.02
N TYR A 150 -14.62 -20.12 -10.06
CA TYR A 150 -14.73 -20.70 -11.40
C TYR A 150 -13.62 -20.13 -12.28
N VAL A 151 -12.67 -20.98 -12.66
CA VAL A 151 -11.51 -20.61 -13.49
C VAL A 151 -11.90 -20.62 -14.97
N ALA A 152 -11.51 -19.57 -15.70
CA ALA A 152 -11.78 -19.46 -17.11
C ALA A 152 -11.10 -20.57 -17.93
N ASN A 153 -11.86 -21.18 -18.83
CA ASN A 153 -11.34 -22.05 -19.86
C ASN A 153 -10.79 -21.23 -21.05
N SER A 154 -10.15 -21.91 -22.02
CA SER A 154 -9.56 -21.24 -23.19
C SER A 154 -10.57 -20.45 -24.03
N THR A 155 -11.81 -20.94 -24.15
CA THR A 155 -12.85 -20.27 -24.93
C THR A 155 -13.25 -18.95 -24.28
N GLU A 156 -13.43 -18.93 -22.96
CA GLU A 156 -13.72 -17.72 -22.19
C GLU A 156 -12.56 -16.70 -22.28
N ILE A 157 -11.31 -17.17 -22.19
CA ILE A 157 -10.15 -16.29 -22.34
C ILE A 157 -10.14 -15.64 -23.73
N ILE A 158 -10.39 -16.39 -24.80
CA ILE A 158 -10.44 -15.86 -26.16
C ILE A 158 -11.62 -14.89 -26.33
N GLN A 159 -12.80 -15.22 -25.79
CA GLN A 159 -13.97 -14.34 -25.81
C GLN A 159 -13.71 -13.00 -25.13
N SER A 160 -12.97 -13.00 -24.02
CA SER A 160 -12.58 -11.76 -23.34
C SER A 160 -11.73 -10.85 -24.25
N LEU A 161 -10.83 -11.45 -25.03
CA LEU A 161 -10.00 -10.72 -25.98
C LEU A 161 -10.82 -10.22 -27.18
N ASP A 162 -11.73 -11.04 -27.71
CA ASP A 162 -12.61 -10.65 -28.81
C ASP A 162 -13.45 -9.42 -28.43
N SER A 163 -14.07 -9.45 -27.23
CA SER A 163 -14.86 -8.33 -26.70
C SER A 163 -14.00 -7.06 -26.51
N ALA A 164 -12.87 -7.18 -25.79
CA ALA A 164 -12.00 -6.04 -25.52
C ALA A 164 -11.44 -5.41 -26.81
N TYR A 165 -11.13 -6.23 -27.81
CA TYR A 165 -10.64 -5.78 -29.10
C TYR A 165 -11.72 -5.06 -29.91
N GLN A 166 -12.96 -5.56 -29.90
CA GLN A 166 -14.09 -4.93 -30.59
C GLN A 166 -14.47 -3.58 -29.97
N GLU A 167 -14.39 -3.46 -28.64
CA GLU A 167 -14.72 -2.21 -27.94
C GLU A 167 -13.65 -1.12 -28.06
N PHE A 168 -12.41 -1.51 -28.41
CA PHE A 168 -11.26 -0.60 -28.37
C PHE A 168 -11.49 0.71 -29.14
N ASN A 169 -12.08 0.65 -30.33
CA ASN A 169 -12.34 1.86 -31.12
C ASN A 169 -13.31 2.81 -30.40
N ASN A 170 -14.42 2.30 -29.87
CA ASN A 170 -15.40 3.11 -29.15
C ASN A 170 -14.82 3.72 -27.86
N TRP A 171 -14.07 2.92 -27.10
CA TRP A 171 -13.49 3.37 -25.84
C TRP A 171 -12.35 4.39 -26.03
N SER A 172 -11.49 4.17 -27.02
CA SER A 172 -10.38 5.10 -27.32
C SER A 172 -10.88 6.47 -27.81
N GLU A 173 -12.00 6.52 -28.52
CA GLU A 173 -12.68 7.74 -28.96
C GLU A 173 -13.44 8.48 -27.83
N THR A 174 -13.70 7.81 -26.70
CA THR A 174 -14.33 8.45 -25.54
C THR A 174 -13.40 9.53 -24.99
N LYS A 175 -13.88 10.78 -24.86
CA LYS A 175 -13.06 11.92 -24.40
C LYS A 175 -12.35 11.64 -23.07
N VAL A 176 -11.10 12.11 -22.94
CA VAL A 176 -10.29 11.88 -21.74
C VAL A 176 -10.96 12.38 -20.46
N GLU A 177 -11.71 13.49 -20.52
CA GLU A 177 -12.44 14.03 -19.38
C GLU A 177 -13.49 13.03 -18.88
N VAL A 178 -14.21 12.38 -19.79
CA VAL A 178 -15.23 11.37 -19.45
C VAL A 178 -14.57 10.14 -18.83
N ARG A 179 -13.45 9.68 -19.40
CA ARG A 179 -12.70 8.53 -18.84
C ARG A 179 -12.15 8.85 -17.44
N ALA A 180 -11.61 10.05 -17.25
CA ALA A 180 -11.10 10.50 -15.97
C ALA A 180 -12.21 10.69 -14.93
N ASP A 181 -13.39 11.18 -15.32
CA ASP A 181 -14.56 11.29 -14.43
C ASP A 181 -15.10 9.91 -14.01
N ILE A 182 -14.96 8.88 -14.86
CA ILE A 182 -15.24 7.49 -14.47
C ILE A 182 -14.27 7.03 -13.37
N LEU A 183 -12.97 7.34 -13.47
CA LEU A 183 -11.99 7.03 -12.42
C LEU A 183 -12.34 7.70 -11.09
N GLU A 184 -12.76 8.97 -11.10
CA GLU A 184 -13.23 9.66 -9.90
C GLU A 184 -14.44 8.91 -9.27
N LYS A 185 -15.39 8.46 -10.09
CA LYS A 185 -16.54 7.64 -9.63
C LYS A 185 -16.12 6.27 -9.10
N ILE A 186 -15.08 5.64 -9.68
CA ILE A 186 -14.50 4.40 -9.13
C ILE A 186 -13.98 4.67 -7.72
N SER A 187 -13.26 5.78 -7.52
CA SER A 187 -12.74 6.19 -6.21
C SER A 187 -13.87 6.32 -5.17
N SER A 188 -14.99 6.94 -5.53
CA SER A 188 -16.17 7.03 -4.66
C SER A 188 -16.82 5.67 -4.39
N CYS A 189 -16.91 4.80 -5.40
CA CYS A 189 -17.45 3.45 -5.21
C CYS A 189 -16.58 2.62 -4.24
N ILE A 190 -15.26 2.76 -4.28
CA ILE A 190 -14.34 2.12 -3.32
C ILE A 190 -14.60 2.68 -1.91
N GLU A 191 -14.70 4.00 -1.75
CA GLU A 191 -15.00 4.64 -0.45
C GLU A 191 -16.36 4.20 0.14
N ASP A 192 -17.39 4.08 -0.71
CA ASP A 192 -18.74 3.67 -0.32
C ASP A 192 -18.83 2.20 0.10
N ASN A 193 -17.92 1.35 -0.39
CA ASN A 193 -17.91 -0.10 -0.15
C ASN A 193 -16.69 -0.57 0.66
N LYS A 194 -15.99 0.37 1.32
CA LYS A 194 -14.72 0.12 2.01
C LYS A 194 -14.77 -0.95 3.09
N PHE A 195 -15.88 -1.13 3.81
CA PHE A 195 -15.95 -2.12 4.89
C PHE A 195 -15.92 -3.56 4.36
N GLU A 196 -16.59 -3.82 3.23
CA GLU A 196 -16.52 -5.12 2.55
C GLU A 196 -15.14 -5.34 1.94
N LEU A 197 -14.54 -4.29 1.37
CA LEU A 197 -13.16 -4.33 0.87
C LEU A 197 -12.16 -4.61 1.99
N TYR A 198 -12.27 -3.98 3.16
CA TYR A 198 -11.44 -4.26 4.33
C TYR A 198 -11.61 -5.69 4.78
N SER A 199 -12.85 -6.18 4.82
CA SER A 199 -13.13 -7.58 5.14
C SER A 199 -12.44 -8.52 4.16
N LEU A 200 -12.48 -8.26 2.85
CA LEU A 200 -11.78 -9.05 1.86
C LEU A 200 -10.24 -8.92 1.97
N LEU A 201 -9.70 -7.73 2.23
CA LEU A 201 -8.26 -7.56 2.46
C LEU A 201 -7.77 -8.32 3.70
N ILE A 202 -8.58 -8.42 4.73
CA ILE A 202 -8.29 -9.20 5.94
C ILE A 202 -8.48 -10.70 5.68
N LYS A 203 -9.61 -11.10 5.09
CA LYS A 203 -10.00 -12.52 4.95
C LYS A 203 -9.36 -13.21 3.75
N GLU A 204 -9.15 -12.51 2.66
CA GLU A 204 -8.48 -13.04 1.47
C GLU A 204 -6.99 -12.73 1.52
N GLY A 205 -6.64 -11.45 1.72
CA GLY A 205 -5.26 -10.94 1.65
C GLY A 205 -4.47 -10.98 2.96
N ARG A 206 -5.09 -11.34 4.09
CA ARG A 206 -4.44 -11.47 5.42
C ARG A 206 -3.78 -10.21 5.95
N LYS A 207 -4.31 -9.07 5.55
CA LYS A 207 -3.84 -7.77 6.04
C LYS A 207 -4.31 -7.53 7.47
N SER A 208 -3.54 -6.77 8.23
CA SER A 208 -4.05 -6.11 9.43
C SER A 208 -5.07 -5.04 9.02
N ILE A 209 -5.88 -4.55 9.95
CA ILE A 209 -6.82 -3.46 9.64
C ILE A 209 -6.09 -2.20 9.16
N HIS A 210 -4.92 -1.88 9.72
CA HIS A 210 -4.11 -0.75 9.30
C HIS A 210 -3.68 -0.90 7.83
N ASP A 211 -3.18 -2.07 7.46
CA ASP A 211 -2.75 -2.36 6.10
C ASP A 211 -3.93 -2.39 5.11
N ALA A 212 -5.09 -2.87 5.54
CA ALA A 212 -6.31 -2.86 4.73
C ALA A 212 -6.81 -1.43 4.45
N ILE A 213 -6.78 -0.56 5.46
CA ILE A 213 -7.12 0.87 5.30
C ILE A 213 -6.15 1.54 4.33
N ASN A 214 -4.84 1.36 4.55
CA ASN A 214 -3.80 1.96 3.72
C ASN A 214 -3.89 1.50 2.26
N GLU A 215 -4.17 0.22 2.02
CA GLU A 215 -4.32 -0.26 0.64
C GLU A 215 -5.56 0.30 -0.07
N ALA A 216 -6.69 0.45 0.63
CA ALA A 216 -7.86 1.10 0.02
C ALA A 216 -7.59 2.58 -0.28
N ILE A 217 -6.89 3.29 0.60
CA ILE A 217 -6.42 4.67 0.36
C ILE A 217 -5.58 4.71 -0.90
N GLU A 218 -4.62 3.79 -1.05
CA GLU A 218 -3.75 3.72 -2.22
C GLU A 218 -4.53 3.44 -3.52
N ALA A 219 -5.53 2.55 -3.49
CA ALA A 219 -6.41 2.30 -4.63
C ALA A 219 -7.24 3.53 -5.05
N ILE A 220 -7.76 4.28 -4.07
CA ILE A 220 -8.50 5.55 -4.30
C ILE A 220 -7.54 6.60 -4.87
N ASP A 221 -6.33 6.69 -4.31
CA ASP A 221 -5.30 7.62 -4.75
C ASP A 221 -4.85 7.33 -6.18
N PHE A 222 -4.68 6.07 -6.59
CA PHE A 222 -4.42 5.73 -7.99
C PHE A 222 -5.52 6.23 -8.92
N CYS A 223 -6.79 6.05 -8.57
CA CYS A 223 -7.91 6.54 -9.36
C CYS A 223 -7.85 8.07 -9.53
N ARG A 224 -7.72 8.81 -8.42
CA ARG A 224 -7.71 10.28 -8.40
C ARG A 224 -6.45 10.84 -9.07
N TYR A 225 -5.30 10.22 -8.82
CA TYR A 225 -4.03 10.62 -9.41
C TYR A 225 -4.05 10.43 -10.92
N TYR A 226 -4.42 9.25 -11.42
CA TYR A 226 -4.43 9.00 -12.86
C TYR A 226 -5.54 9.78 -13.58
N ALA A 227 -6.68 10.04 -12.96
CA ALA A 227 -7.69 10.95 -13.49
C ALA A 227 -7.13 12.38 -13.67
N SER A 228 -6.47 12.91 -12.63
CA SER A 228 -5.84 14.24 -12.65
C SER A 228 -4.70 14.31 -13.68
N GLN A 229 -3.83 13.31 -13.72
CA GLN A 229 -2.72 13.25 -14.69
C GLN A 229 -3.22 13.14 -16.13
N ALA A 230 -4.22 12.29 -16.40
CA ALA A 230 -4.76 12.11 -17.74
C ALA A 230 -5.26 13.44 -18.34
N LYS A 231 -5.99 14.25 -17.55
CA LYS A 231 -6.46 15.59 -17.95
C LYS A 231 -5.31 16.55 -18.30
N LEU A 232 -4.12 16.36 -17.71
CA LEU A 232 -2.93 17.19 -17.94
C LEU A 232 -2.04 16.71 -19.10
N ILE A 233 -1.86 15.40 -19.23
CA ILE A 233 -0.86 14.80 -20.13
C ILE A 233 -1.43 14.35 -21.48
N LEU A 234 -2.70 13.97 -21.54
CA LEU A 234 -3.32 13.44 -22.77
C LEU A 234 -3.99 14.52 -23.63
N ARG A 235 -3.95 15.78 -23.21
CA ARG A 235 -4.39 16.91 -24.03
C ARG A 235 -3.38 17.19 -25.14
N ASP A 236 -3.89 17.56 -26.32
CA ASP A 236 -3.08 18.03 -27.43
C ASP A 236 -2.20 19.23 -27.05
N ARG A 237 -0.94 19.18 -27.44
CA ARG A 237 0.03 20.26 -27.23
C ARG A 237 0.43 20.85 -28.56
N VAL A 238 0.09 22.12 -28.77
CA VAL A 238 0.61 22.87 -29.92
C VAL A 238 2.09 23.13 -29.69
N LEU A 239 2.92 22.63 -30.60
CA LEU A 239 4.35 22.82 -30.59
C LEU A 239 4.71 24.11 -31.36
N PRO A 240 5.83 24.78 -31.02
CA PRO A 240 6.33 25.87 -31.83
C PRO A 240 6.61 25.40 -33.27
N GLY A 241 6.36 26.25 -34.25
CA GLY A 241 6.52 25.95 -35.67
C GLY A 241 6.70 27.22 -36.50
N LEU A 242 7.16 27.04 -37.74
CA LEU A 242 7.33 28.15 -38.69
C LEU A 242 5.97 28.67 -39.17
N THR A 243 5.95 29.89 -39.71
CA THR A 243 4.74 30.48 -40.30
C THR A 243 4.21 29.60 -41.44
N GLY A 244 2.94 29.18 -41.34
CA GLY A 244 2.29 28.30 -42.32
C GLY A 244 2.16 26.84 -41.87
N GLU A 245 2.78 26.45 -40.76
CA GLU A 245 2.70 25.09 -40.20
C GLU A 245 1.90 25.06 -38.88
N ARG A 246 1.26 23.92 -38.59
CA ARG A 246 0.63 23.65 -37.29
C ARG A 246 1.11 22.29 -36.78
N ASN A 247 2.02 22.32 -35.82
CA ASN A 247 2.58 21.12 -35.19
C ASN A 247 1.82 20.81 -33.90
N ILE A 248 1.28 19.60 -33.77
CA ILE A 248 0.52 19.14 -32.60
C ILE A 248 1.11 17.82 -32.12
N LEU A 249 1.49 17.77 -30.85
CA LEU A 249 1.80 16.52 -30.15
C LEU A 249 0.54 16.01 -29.46
N SER A 250 0.11 14.80 -29.83
CA SER A 250 -1.05 14.11 -29.27
C SER A 250 -0.67 12.70 -28.81
N MET A 251 -1.37 12.19 -27.80
CA MET A 251 -1.15 10.87 -27.22
C MET A 251 -2.38 10.01 -27.50
N HIS A 252 -2.16 8.80 -28.01
CA HIS A 252 -3.24 7.89 -28.44
C HIS A 252 -3.15 6.58 -27.69
N ALA A 253 -4.32 5.96 -27.47
CA ALA A 253 -4.40 4.62 -26.94
C ALA A 253 -3.73 3.60 -27.89
N ARG A 254 -3.24 2.49 -27.34
CA ARG A 254 -2.47 1.49 -28.08
C ARG A 254 -3.30 0.28 -28.50
N GLY A 255 -4.30 -0.13 -27.71
CA GLY A 255 -5.12 -1.30 -28.01
C GLY A 255 -5.58 -2.02 -26.74
N VAL A 256 -5.59 -3.35 -26.79
CA VAL A 256 -5.93 -4.19 -25.63
C VAL A 256 -4.70 -4.36 -24.73
N PHE A 257 -4.84 -4.02 -23.45
CA PHE A 257 -3.82 -4.21 -22.42
C PHE A 257 -4.15 -5.41 -21.54
N VAL A 258 -3.14 -6.24 -21.26
CA VAL A 258 -3.26 -7.31 -20.25
C VAL A 258 -2.64 -6.80 -18.94
N CYS A 259 -3.46 -6.64 -17.91
CA CYS A 259 -3.03 -6.23 -16.57
C CYS A 259 -2.95 -7.46 -15.68
N ILE A 260 -1.74 -7.85 -15.27
CA ILE A 260 -1.48 -9.02 -14.44
C ILE A 260 -1.00 -8.54 -13.07
N SER A 261 -1.85 -8.71 -12.05
CA SER A 261 -1.61 -8.16 -10.72
C SER A 261 -1.16 -9.23 -9.70
N PRO A 262 -0.44 -8.83 -8.65
CA PRO A 262 0.02 -9.73 -7.60
C PRO A 262 -1.07 -9.94 -6.53
N TRP A 263 -0.81 -10.82 -5.59
CA TRP A 263 -1.70 -11.09 -4.45
C TRP A 263 -1.42 -10.22 -3.23
N ASN A 264 -0.24 -9.60 -3.13
CA ASN A 264 0.18 -8.91 -1.91
C ASN A 264 -0.40 -7.50 -1.75
N PHE A 265 -0.77 -6.85 -2.86
CA PHE A 265 -1.61 -5.65 -2.91
C PHE A 265 -2.76 -5.91 -3.89
N PRO A 266 -3.71 -6.78 -3.51
CA PRO A 266 -4.70 -7.33 -4.43
C PRO A 266 -5.77 -6.32 -4.84
N LEU A 267 -5.89 -5.19 -4.13
CA LEU A 267 -6.75 -4.07 -4.49
C LEU A 267 -5.95 -2.94 -5.13
N ALA A 268 -4.92 -2.41 -4.45
CA ALA A 268 -4.26 -1.17 -4.89
C ALA A 268 -3.53 -1.34 -6.22
N ILE A 269 -2.64 -2.33 -6.33
CA ILE A 269 -1.88 -2.56 -7.57
C ILE A 269 -2.83 -3.00 -8.69
N PHE A 270 -3.80 -3.87 -8.39
CA PHE A 270 -4.82 -4.28 -9.37
C PHE A 270 -5.56 -3.06 -9.94
N VAL A 271 -6.11 -2.20 -9.08
CA VAL A 271 -6.82 -0.97 -9.48
C VAL A 271 -5.88 -0.04 -10.24
N GLY A 272 -4.67 0.20 -9.72
CA GLY A 272 -3.69 1.10 -10.33
C GLY A 272 -3.33 0.72 -11.76
N GLN A 273 -3.01 -0.56 -12.01
CA GLN A 273 -2.71 -1.06 -13.36
C GLN A 273 -3.91 -0.88 -14.31
N VAL A 274 -5.10 -1.29 -13.86
CA VAL A 274 -6.32 -1.29 -14.68
C VAL A 274 -6.75 0.14 -15.02
N VAL A 275 -6.83 1.03 -14.04
CA VAL A 275 -7.35 2.38 -14.25
C VAL A 275 -6.37 3.26 -15.05
N ALA A 276 -5.06 3.05 -14.92
CA ALA A 276 -4.06 3.71 -15.75
C ALA A 276 -4.23 3.34 -17.24
N ALA A 277 -4.41 2.04 -17.53
CA ALA A 277 -4.63 1.57 -18.90
C ALA A 277 -5.96 2.10 -19.48
N LEU A 278 -7.05 2.03 -18.69
CA LEU A 278 -8.37 2.51 -19.09
C LEU A 278 -8.40 4.02 -19.38
N VAL A 279 -7.82 4.85 -18.50
CA VAL A 279 -7.86 6.31 -18.69
C VAL A 279 -7.02 6.78 -19.87
N ALA A 280 -5.96 6.03 -20.22
CA ALA A 280 -5.20 6.21 -21.44
C ALA A 280 -5.96 5.80 -22.72
N GLY A 281 -7.18 5.26 -22.59
CA GLY A 281 -8.07 4.87 -23.69
C GLY A 281 -7.90 3.43 -24.18
N ASN A 282 -7.13 2.61 -23.46
CA ASN A 282 -6.99 1.19 -23.78
C ASN A 282 -8.15 0.40 -23.19
N THR A 283 -8.52 -0.71 -23.84
CA THR A 283 -9.37 -1.73 -23.22
C THR A 283 -8.48 -2.70 -22.44
N VAL A 284 -9.04 -3.35 -21.41
CA VAL A 284 -8.25 -4.08 -20.42
C VAL A 284 -8.77 -5.49 -20.23
N ILE A 285 -7.86 -6.45 -20.23
CA ILE A 285 -8.07 -7.79 -19.69
C ILE A 285 -7.28 -7.87 -18.38
N ALA A 286 -8.00 -7.82 -17.26
CA ALA A 286 -7.42 -7.86 -15.93
C ALA A 286 -7.35 -9.31 -15.43
N LYS A 287 -6.14 -9.79 -15.13
CA LYS A 287 -5.90 -11.09 -14.53
C LYS A 287 -5.31 -10.92 -13.12
N PRO A 288 -6.09 -11.17 -12.05
CA PRO A 288 -5.56 -11.14 -10.70
C PRO A 288 -4.73 -12.39 -10.37
N ALA A 289 -3.98 -12.35 -9.28
CA ALA A 289 -3.46 -13.56 -8.65
C ALA A 289 -4.61 -14.48 -8.21
N GLY A 290 -4.38 -15.79 -8.22
CA GLY A 290 -5.44 -16.77 -7.90
C GLY A 290 -5.85 -16.73 -6.43
N GLN A 291 -4.89 -16.42 -5.55
CA GLN A 291 -5.06 -16.31 -4.11
C GLN A 291 -6.03 -15.18 -3.71
N THR A 292 -6.14 -14.15 -4.55
CA THR A 292 -6.87 -12.91 -4.23
C THR A 292 -7.82 -12.47 -5.34
N CYS A 293 -8.53 -13.44 -5.92
CA CYS A 293 -9.42 -13.20 -7.06
C CYS A 293 -10.82 -12.72 -6.67
N VAL A 294 -11.24 -12.89 -5.42
CA VAL A 294 -12.56 -12.47 -4.92
C VAL A 294 -12.62 -10.95 -4.82
N ILE A 295 -11.62 -10.30 -4.22
CA ILE A 295 -11.54 -8.84 -4.15
C ILE A 295 -11.41 -8.20 -5.54
N ALA A 296 -10.66 -8.82 -6.45
CA ALA A 296 -10.57 -8.37 -7.84
C ALA A 296 -11.94 -8.45 -8.56
N ASN A 297 -12.68 -9.54 -8.36
CA ASN A 297 -14.05 -9.68 -8.89
C ASN A 297 -14.98 -8.61 -8.32
N PHE A 298 -14.93 -8.38 -7.02
CA PHE A 298 -15.74 -7.38 -6.35
C PHE A 298 -15.45 -5.97 -6.88
N VAL A 299 -14.18 -5.57 -6.99
CA VAL A 299 -13.83 -4.22 -7.46
C VAL A 299 -14.14 -4.03 -8.95
N VAL A 300 -14.01 -5.05 -9.81
CA VAL A 300 -14.43 -4.94 -11.23
C VAL A 300 -15.94 -4.71 -11.35
N LYS A 301 -16.76 -5.35 -10.51
CA LYS A 301 -18.21 -5.05 -10.44
C LYS A 301 -18.46 -3.59 -10.06
N LEU A 302 -17.69 -3.04 -9.12
CA LEU A 302 -17.74 -1.62 -8.78
C LEU A 302 -17.28 -0.72 -9.93
N MET A 303 -16.24 -1.10 -10.68
CA MET A 303 -15.78 -0.35 -11.84
C MET A 303 -16.85 -0.25 -12.95
N HIS A 304 -17.56 -1.36 -13.22
CA HIS A 304 -18.70 -1.32 -14.13
C HIS A 304 -19.84 -0.45 -13.61
N LYS A 305 -20.14 -0.52 -12.31
CA LYS A 305 -21.13 0.34 -11.66
C LYS A 305 -20.76 1.83 -11.76
N ALA A 306 -19.47 2.15 -11.69
CA ALA A 306 -18.94 3.51 -11.83
C ALA A 306 -18.99 4.06 -13.26
N GLY A 307 -19.23 3.18 -14.26
CA GLY A 307 -19.42 3.57 -15.65
C GLY A 307 -18.37 3.06 -16.63
N VAL A 308 -17.44 2.19 -16.21
CA VAL A 308 -16.54 1.52 -17.16
C VAL A 308 -17.36 0.59 -18.05
N PRO A 309 -17.33 0.73 -19.39
CA PRO A 309 -18.07 -0.14 -20.30
C PRO A 309 -17.71 -1.61 -20.05
N LYS A 310 -18.73 -2.47 -20.07
CA LYS A 310 -18.60 -3.90 -19.80
C LYS A 310 -17.64 -4.60 -20.76
N SER A 311 -17.60 -4.15 -22.01
CA SER A 311 -16.72 -4.64 -23.06
C SER A 311 -15.30 -4.04 -22.98
N ALA A 312 -15.12 -2.90 -22.28
CA ALA A 312 -13.82 -2.24 -22.15
C ALA A 312 -12.95 -2.81 -21.01
N LEU A 313 -13.54 -3.51 -20.04
CA LEU A 313 -12.85 -4.14 -18.93
C LEU A 313 -13.35 -5.57 -18.73
N GLN A 314 -12.46 -6.54 -18.90
CA GLN A 314 -12.71 -7.95 -18.65
C GLN A 314 -11.94 -8.40 -17.40
N LEU A 315 -12.55 -9.25 -16.59
CA LEU A 315 -11.85 -9.97 -15.52
C LEU A 315 -11.65 -11.42 -15.94
N VAL A 316 -10.40 -11.87 -16.01
CA VAL A 316 -10.07 -13.25 -16.36
C VAL A 316 -9.36 -13.92 -15.20
N ILE A 317 -10.09 -14.79 -14.50
CA ILE A 317 -9.55 -15.65 -13.44
C ILE A 317 -8.98 -16.90 -14.12
N ALA A 318 -7.68 -16.90 -14.41
CA ALA A 318 -6.98 -18.00 -15.06
C ALA A 318 -5.58 -18.20 -14.50
N SER A 319 -4.96 -19.34 -14.79
CA SER A 319 -3.54 -19.58 -14.47
C SER A 319 -2.62 -18.71 -15.34
N GLY A 320 -1.43 -18.39 -14.84
CA GLY A 320 -0.42 -17.64 -15.61
C GLY A 320 -0.04 -18.35 -16.92
N GLY A 321 0.05 -19.68 -16.90
CA GLY A 321 0.31 -20.48 -18.11
C GLY A 321 -0.78 -20.34 -19.19
N ASN A 322 -2.05 -20.28 -18.79
CA ASN A 322 -3.15 -20.04 -19.74
C ASN A 322 -3.08 -18.62 -20.33
N ILE A 323 -2.79 -17.60 -19.51
CA ILE A 323 -2.63 -16.22 -20.01
C ILE A 323 -1.46 -16.12 -20.98
N SER A 324 -0.31 -16.70 -20.64
CA SER A 324 0.86 -16.75 -21.52
C SER A 324 0.54 -17.43 -22.86
N LYS A 325 -0.15 -18.56 -22.82
CA LYS A 325 -0.48 -19.35 -24.02
C LYS A 325 -1.53 -18.69 -24.93
N TYR A 326 -2.59 -18.12 -24.36
CA TYR A 326 -3.78 -17.70 -25.10
C TYR A 326 -3.92 -16.20 -25.31
N LEU A 327 -3.26 -15.36 -24.50
CA LEU A 327 -3.30 -13.91 -24.64
C LEU A 327 -1.96 -13.33 -25.07
N LEU A 328 -0.87 -13.64 -24.35
CA LEU A 328 0.39 -12.93 -24.57
C LEU A 328 1.01 -13.15 -25.96
N THR A 329 0.70 -14.29 -26.58
CA THR A 329 1.11 -14.65 -27.95
C THR A 329 0.21 -14.04 -29.04
N ASP A 330 -0.99 -13.55 -28.70
CA ASP A 330 -1.96 -13.01 -29.67
C ASP A 330 -1.52 -11.62 -30.15
N SER A 331 -1.61 -11.38 -31.46
CA SER A 331 -1.17 -10.15 -32.10
C SER A 331 -2.01 -8.92 -31.76
N ARG A 332 -3.22 -9.12 -31.24
CA ARG A 332 -4.14 -8.05 -30.82
C ARG A 332 -3.77 -7.42 -29.48
N ILE A 333 -2.97 -8.10 -28.66
CA ILE A 333 -2.46 -7.52 -27.42
C ILE A 333 -1.47 -6.42 -27.77
N ALA A 334 -1.74 -5.21 -27.27
CA ALA A 334 -1.00 -4.00 -27.58
C ALA A 334 -0.11 -3.51 -26.42
N GLY A 335 -0.19 -4.15 -25.26
CA GLY A 335 0.65 -3.87 -24.09
C GLY A 335 0.37 -4.83 -22.95
N VAL A 336 1.34 -4.96 -22.05
CA VAL A 336 1.23 -5.78 -20.84
C VAL A 336 1.74 -4.97 -19.65
N VAL A 337 0.96 -4.98 -18.57
CA VAL A 337 1.39 -4.47 -17.26
C VAL A 337 1.44 -5.66 -16.32
N PHE A 338 2.59 -5.88 -15.69
CA PHE A 338 2.83 -7.00 -14.80
C PHE A 338 3.43 -6.50 -13.49
N THR A 339 2.94 -7.02 -12.39
CA THR A 339 3.62 -6.91 -11.10
C THR A 339 3.70 -8.28 -10.46
N GLY A 340 4.91 -8.72 -10.10
CA GLY A 340 5.14 -10.06 -9.56
C GLY A 340 6.62 -10.46 -9.60
N SER A 341 6.91 -11.76 -9.74
CA SER A 341 8.29 -12.23 -9.63
C SER A 341 9.18 -11.88 -10.83
N CYS A 342 10.48 -11.70 -10.58
CA CYS A 342 11.48 -11.49 -11.64
C CYS A 342 11.51 -12.66 -12.64
N GLU A 343 11.39 -13.90 -12.16
CA GLU A 343 11.29 -15.10 -13.00
C GLU A 343 10.09 -15.04 -13.96
N THR A 344 8.91 -14.71 -13.44
CA THR A 344 7.69 -14.60 -14.26
C THR A 344 7.79 -13.44 -15.24
N SER A 345 8.34 -12.29 -14.81
CA SER A 345 8.59 -11.14 -15.68
C SER A 345 9.50 -11.51 -16.85
N LYS A 346 10.61 -12.22 -16.58
CA LYS A 346 11.53 -12.70 -17.62
C LYS A 346 10.82 -13.65 -18.59
N ALA A 347 10.00 -14.56 -18.10
CA ALA A 347 9.22 -15.47 -18.94
C ALA A 347 8.23 -14.70 -19.84
N ILE A 348 7.49 -13.73 -19.30
CA ILE A 348 6.59 -12.86 -20.06
C ILE A 348 7.35 -12.09 -21.14
N ASN A 349 8.49 -11.48 -20.78
CA ASN A 349 9.31 -10.71 -21.72
C ASN A 349 9.77 -11.58 -22.90
N LEU A 350 10.21 -12.81 -22.63
CA LEU A 350 10.60 -13.77 -23.67
C LEU A 350 9.39 -14.17 -24.54
N THR A 351 8.22 -14.40 -23.95
CA THR A 351 7.00 -14.68 -24.72
C THR A 351 6.65 -13.53 -25.65
N LEU A 352 6.73 -12.28 -25.17
CA LEU A 352 6.42 -11.10 -25.97
C LEU A 352 7.46 -10.85 -27.06
N ALA A 353 8.75 -11.08 -26.78
CA ALA A 353 9.84 -10.92 -27.75
C ALA A 353 9.79 -11.95 -28.89
N ASN A 354 9.20 -13.13 -28.66
CA ASN A 354 9.06 -14.19 -29.66
C ASN A 354 7.84 -14.01 -30.60
N ARG A 355 7.11 -12.90 -30.50
CA ARG A 355 5.97 -12.61 -31.38
C ARG A 355 6.45 -12.14 -32.74
N ASP A 356 5.81 -12.60 -33.81
CA ASP A 356 6.07 -12.17 -35.19
C ASP A 356 5.42 -10.80 -35.55
N ASN A 357 5.14 -9.95 -34.55
CA ASN A 357 4.47 -8.65 -34.73
C ASN A 357 5.19 -7.53 -33.97
N GLY A 358 4.64 -6.31 -34.01
CA GLY A 358 5.27 -5.12 -33.44
C GLY A 358 5.58 -5.25 -31.95
N ILE A 359 6.68 -4.62 -31.50
CA ILE A 359 7.08 -4.57 -30.10
C ILE A 359 5.99 -3.89 -29.28
N VAL A 360 5.45 -4.61 -28.30
CA VAL A 360 4.46 -4.09 -27.35
C VAL A 360 5.15 -3.57 -26.10
N PRO A 361 4.65 -2.49 -25.46
CA PRO A 361 5.16 -2.06 -24.16
C PRO A 361 4.93 -3.14 -23.11
N PHE A 362 5.98 -3.48 -22.39
CA PHE A 362 5.93 -4.33 -21.21
C PHE A 362 6.36 -3.51 -20.01
N ILE A 363 5.40 -3.20 -19.13
CA ILE A 363 5.64 -2.49 -17.87
C ILE A 363 5.70 -3.56 -16.79
N ALA A 364 6.88 -3.76 -16.21
CA ALA A 364 7.12 -4.85 -15.26
C ALA A 364 7.71 -4.30 -13.96
N GLU A 365 6.90 -4.34 -12.90
CA GLU A 365 7.37 -4.09 -11.54
C GLU A 365 7.67 -5.45 -10.89
N THR A 366 8.91 -5.66 -10.48
CA THR A 366 9.36 -6.92 -9.89
C THR A 366 9.68 -6.77 -8.40
N GLY A 367 10.30 -7.78 -7.80
CA GLY A 367 10.72 -7.68 -6.41
C GLY A 367 11.93 -6.77 -6.21
N GLY A 368 12.45 -6.78 -4.99
CA GLY A 368 13.68 -6.10 -4.62
C GLY A 368 14.36 -6.75 -3.42
N GLN A 369 15.67 -6.56 -3.34
CA GLN A 369 16.48 -6.85 -2.15
C GLN A 369 16.76 -5.53 -1.42
N ASN A 370 15.74 -5.00 -0.74
CA ASN A 370 15.79 -3.64 -0.20
C ASN A 370 16.66 -3.57 1.05
N ALA A 371 17.51 -2.56 1.14
CA ALA A 371 18.41 -2.36 2.27
C ALA A 371 18.15 -1.04 3.00
N MET A 372 18.40 -1.04 4.30
CA MET A 372 18.47 0.14 5.16
C MET A 372 19.90 0.22 5.72
N ILE A 373 20.50 1.40 5.70
CA ILE A 373 21.83 1.66 6.26
C ILE A 373 21.67 2.58 7.46
N VAL A 374 22.21 2.18 8.60
CA VAL A 374 22.11 2.88 9.88
C VAL A 374 23.49 3.19 10.38
N ASP A 375 23.79 4.48 10.52
CA ASP A 375 25.04 4.96 11.11
C ASP A 375 24.89 5.28 12.60
N SER A 376 26.01 5.49 13.27
CA SER A 376 26.11 5.81 14.70
C SER A 376 25.44 7.13 15.11
N SER A 377 25.00 7.96 14.18
CA SER A 377 24.25 9.19 14.48
C SER A 377 22.74 8.97 14.61
N ALA A 378 22.25 7.79 14.21
CA ALA A 378 20.84 7.48 14.22
C ALA A 378 20.26 7.35 15.63
N LEU A 379 19.00 7.75 15.79
CA LEU A 379 18.24 7.51 17.01
C LEU A 379 17.71 6.07 16.99
N LEU A 380 18.23 5.22 17.87
CA LEU A 380 18.01 3.76 17.82
C LEU A 380 16.53 3.37 17.97
N GLU A 381 15.75 4.12 18.73
CA GLU A 381 14.32 3.89 18.90
C GLU A 381 13.55 4.14 17.59
N GLN A 382 13.86 5.22 16.87
CA GLN A 382 13.24 5.49 15.56
C GLN A 382 13.61 4.41 14.54
N VAL A 383 14.89 4.04 14.50
CA VAL A 383 15.36 2.98 13.60
C VAL A 383 14.66 1.66 13.93
N THR A 384 14.47 1.35 15.21
CA THR A 384 13.80 0.12 15.64
C THR A 384 12.35 0.09 15.15
N ASP A 385 11.59 1.16 15.35
CA ASP A 385 10.21 1.27 14.86
C ASP A 385 10.14 1.13 13.33
N ASP A 386 11.03 1.82 12.61
CA ASP A 386 11.11 1.78 11.15
C ASP A 386 11.50 0.39 10.62
N VAL A 387 12.43 -0.31 11.29
CA VAL A 387 12.81 -1.69 10.95
C VAL A 387 11.63 -2.62 11.17
N LEU A 388 10.95 -2.57 12.31
CA LEU A 388 9.80 -3.45 12.57
C LEU A 388 8.70 -3.27 11.53
N ALA A 389 8.34 -2.01 11.25
CA ALA A 389 7.31 -1.68 10.27
C ALA A 389 7.71 -2.08 8.84
N SER A 390 8.96 -1.83 8.46
CA SER A 390 9.45 -2.13 7.10
C SER A 390 9.66 -3.62 6.87
N SER A 391 10.01 -4.37 7.91
CA SER A 391 10.41 -5.78 7.79
C SER A 391 9.24 -6.75 7.98
N PHE A 392 8.39 -6.50 8.98
CA PHE A 392 7.47 -7.52 9.49
C PHE A 392 5.99 -7.21 9.23
N TYR A 393 5.60 -5.96 9.00
CA TYR A 393 4.21 -5.64 8.68
C TYR A 393 3.78 -6.33 7.36
N SER A 394 2.50 -6.68 7.27
CA SER A 394 1.98 -7.60 6.23
C SER A 394 2.74 -8.94 6.14
N ALA A 395 3.31 -9.42 7.24
CA ALA A 395 4.21 -10.57 7.31
C ALA A 395 5.44 -10.45 6.37
N GLY A 396 5.91 -9.22 6.13
CA GLY A 396 7.03 -8.94 5.22
C GLY A 396 6.72 -9.21 3.74
N GLN A 397 5.45 -9.35 3.37
CA GLN A 397 5.00 -9.67 2.00
C GLN A 397 4.86 -8.43 1.11
N ARG A 398 5.75 -7.44 1.25
CA ARG A 398 5.80 -6.25 0.39
C ARG A 398 7.02 -6.32 -0.53
N CYS A 399 6.89 -5.87 -1.77
CA CYS A 399 8.05 -5.70 -2.64
C CYS A 399 9.04 -4.67 -2.08
N SER A 400 8.56 -3.72 -1.29
CA SER A 400 9.33 -2.69 -0.59
C SER A 400 9.79 -3.08 0.82
N ALA A 401 9.47 -4.27 1.31
CA ALA A 401 9.83 -4.65 2.68
C ALA A 401 11.35 -4.65 2.86
N LEU A 402 11.81 -4.23 4.03
CA LEU A 402 13.22 -4.22 4.39
C LEU A 402 13.74 -5.65 4.43
N ARG A 403 14.74 -5.91 3.59
CA ARG A 403 15.39 -7.21 3.49
C ARG A 403 16.77 -7.20 4.13
N VAL A 404 17.52 -6.11 4.09
CA VAL A 404 18.90 -6.09 4.61
C VAL A 404 19.17 -4.86 5.47
N LEU A 405 19.50 -5.06 6.74
CA LEU A 405 19.87 -3.98 7.64
C LEU A 405 21.39 -3.91 7.78
N TYR A 406 22.00 -2.85 7.27
CA TYR A 406 23.41 -2.55 7.51
C TYR A 406 23.52 -1.61 8.71
N VAL A 407 24.22 -2.07 9.74
CA VAL A 407 24.41 -1.30 10.97
C VAL A 407 25.89 -1.01 11.16
N GLN A 408 26.22 0.24 11.47
CA GLN A 408 27.59 0.62 11.82
C GLN A 408 28.01 -0.05 13.13
N GLU A 409 29.23 -0.61 13.16
CA GLU A 409 29.77 -1.46 14.23
C GLU A 409 29.51 -0.91 15.65
N GLU A 410 29.70 0.39 15.87
CA GLU A 410 29.62 1.02 17.19
C GLU A 410 28.25 0.95 17.83
N ILE A 411 27.18 0.77 17.04
CA ILE A 411 25.79 0.69 17.52
C ILE A 411 25.16 -0.68 17.30
N TYR A 412 25.89 -1.63 16.70
CA TYR A 412 25.37 -2.94 16.29
C TYR A 412 24.68 -3.68 17.44
N ASP A 413 25.41 -3.97 18.52
CA ASP A 413 24.89 -4.78 19.62
C ASP A 413 23.64 -4.17 20.27
N ASN A 414 23.67 -2.86 20.50
CA ASN A 414 22.56 -2.14 21.15
C ASN A 414 21.31 -2.14 20.27
N LEU A 415 21.47 -1.82 18.99
CA LEU A 415 20.35 -1.78 18.05
C LEU A 415 19.78 -3.18 17.81
N CYS A 416 20.63 -4.19 17.61
CA CYS A 416 20.21 -5.58 17.41
C CYS A 416 19.41 -6.10 18.61
N ASN A 417 19.85 -5.80 19.84
CA ASN A 417 19.09 -6.18 21.04
C ASN A 417 17.75 -5.46 21.12
N LEU A 418 17.72 -4.15 20.85
CA LEU A 418 16.49 -3.37 20.86
C LEU A 418 15.47 -3.87 19.83
N ILE A 419 15.92 -4.21 18.61
CA ILE A 419 15.07 -4.79 17.57
C ILE A 419 14.54 -6.16 17.99
N LYS A 420 15.38 -7.03 18.57
CA LYS A 420 14.96 -8.37 19.06
C LYS A 420 13.87 -8.21 20.13
N GLU A 421 14.09 -7.37 21.14
CA GLU A 421 13.12 -7.11 22.21
C GLU A 421 11.82 -6.49 21.69
N ALA A 422 11.91 -5.49 20.81
CA ALA A 422 10.75 -4.86 20.20
C ALA A 422 9.95 -5.87 19.36
N THR A 423 10.63 -6.77 18.65
CA THR A 423 10.00 -7.84 17.87
C THR A 423 9.13 -8.73 18.76
N GLU A 424 9.53 -9.03 20.00
CA GLU A 424 8.73 -9.84 20.94
C GLU A 424 7.40 -9.19 21.33
N THR A 425 7.26 -7.88 21.15
CA THR A 425 6.03 -7.15 21.46
C THR A 425 4.96 -7.32 20.39
N LEU A 426 5.35 -7.75 19.18
CA LEU A 426 4.44 -7.96 18.06
C LEU A 426 3.54 -9.16 18.34
N LYS A 427 2.24 -8.97 18.09
CA LYS A 427 1.22 -10.00 18.17
C LYS A 427 0.98 -10.62 16.80
N ILE A 428 1.20 -11.92 16.71
CA ILE A 428 0.97 -12.72 15.51
C ILE A 428 -0.36 -13.46 15.71
N GLY A 429 -1.26 -13.41 14.73
CA GLY A 429 -2.54 -14.11 14.82
C GLY A 429 -3.52 -13.77 13.70
N ASP A 430 -4.76 -14.27 13.81
CA ASP A 430 -5.81 -13.98 12.82
C ASP A 430 -6.18 -12.50 12.90
N THR A 431 -5.97 -11.76 11.81
CA THR A 431 -6.16 -10.30 11.75
C THR A 431 -7.64 -9.88 11.70
N VAL A 432 -8.57 -10.84 11.77
CA VAL A 432 -9.96 -10.59 12.19
C VAL A 432 -9.99 -9.95 13.60
N ASP A 433 -9.05 -10.32 14.47
CA ASP A 433 -8.74 -9.55 15.67
C ASP A 433 -7.75 -8.43 15.31
N PHE A 434 -8.24 -7.18 15.36
CA PHE A 434 -7.48 -5.99 15.03
C PHE A 434 -6.32 -5.71 16.01
N SER A 435 -6.25 -6.44 17.14
CA SER A 435 -5.11 -6.35 18.05
C SER A 435 -3.88 -7.14 17.60
N ASN A 436 -4.00 -7.98 16.56
CA ASN A 436 -2.88 -8.68 15.95
C ASN A 436 -2.18 -7.77 14.92
N ASP A 437 -0.86 -7.62 15.07
CA ASP A 437 -0.02 -6.80 14.20
C ASP A 437 0.29 -7.52 12.88
N ILE A 438 0.48 -8.85 12.95
CA ILE A 438 0.95 -9.67 11.83
C ILE A 438 0.00 -10.86 11.61
N GLY A 439 -0.49 -10.98 10.37
CA GLY A 439 -1.32 -12.08 9.91
C GLY A 439 -0.55 -13.27 9.34
N ALA A 440 -1.30 -14.26 8.86
CA ALA A 440 -0.74 -15.41 8.14
C ALA A 440 -0.12 -15.00 6.79
N VAL A 441 0.83 -15.80 6.32
CA VAL A 441 1.31 -15.72 4.94
C VAL A 441 0.25 -16.22 3.96
N ILE A 442 0.36 -15.81 2.69
CA ILE A 442 -0.73 -15.95 1.72
C ILE A 442 -1.15 -17.40 1.46
N ASP A 443 -0.22 -18.34 1.41
CA ASP A 443 -0.49 -19.75 1.19
C ASP A 443 0.58 -20.68 1.78
N LYS A 444 0.32 -21.98 1.73
CA LYS A 444 1.19 -23.01 2.27
C LYS A 444 2.52 -23.10 1.54
N ASN A 445 2.54 -22.86 0.23
CA ASN A 445 3.77 -22.93 -0.56
C ASN A 445 4.72 -21.80 -0.17
N SER A 446 4.21 -20.56 -0.02
CA SER A 446 5.02 -19.46 0.50
C SER A 446 5.53 -19.80 1.91
N CYS A 447 4.67 -20.28 2.82
CA CYS A 447 5.09 -20.71 4.16
C CYS A 447 6.19 -21.79 4.15
N ASP A 448 6.12 -22.77 3.24
CA ASP A 448 7.10 -23.85 3.12
C ASP A 448 8.42 -23.39 2.55
N ASN A 449 8.39 -22.48 1.57
CA ASN A 449 9.60 -21.82 1.08
C ASN A 449 10.29 -21.08 2.23
N LEU A 450 9.52 -20.54 3.18
CA LEU A 450 10.09 -19.95 4.39
C LEU A 450 10.59 -20.90 5.45
N GLY A 451 10.01 -22.09 5.55
CA GLY A 451 10.62 -23.13 6.36
C GLY A 451 12.00 -23.47 5.79
N GLN A 452 12.06 -23.67 4.46
CA GLN A 452 13.24 -24.15 3.76
C GLN A 452 14.42 -23.18 3.82
N HIS A 453 14.19 -21.87 3.67
CA HIS A 453 15.31 -20.92 3.73
C HIS A 453 15.83 -20.70 5.15
N ILE A 454 14.97 -20.67 6.19
CA ILE A 454 15.47 -20.68 7.59
C ILE A 454 16.30 -21.93 7.85
N ASP A 455 15.83 -23.10 7.41
CA ASP A 455 16.56 -24.35 7.56
C ASP A 455 17.91 -24.31 6.82
N TYR A 456 17.96 -23.70 5.63
CA TYR A 456 19.19 -23.50 4.88
C TYR A 456 20.16 -22.59 5.64
N MET A 457 19.73 -21.41 6.08
CA MET A 457 20.58 -20.46 6.81
C MET A 457 21.10 -21.08 8.12
N LYS A 458 20.25 -21.81 8.83
CA LYS A 458 20.64 -22.53 10.05
C LYS A 458 21.69 -23.61 9.78
N LYS A 459 21.51 -24.41 8.73
CA LYS A 459 22.49 -25.46 8.31
C LYS A 459 23.80 -24.86 7.84
N SER A 460 23.76 -23.65 7.28
CA SER A 460 24.94 -22.88 6.85
C SER A 460 25.68 -22.22 8.02
N GLY A 461 25.16 -22.31 9.26
CA GLY A 461 25.84 -21.87 10.48
C GLY A 461 25.56 -20.42 10.88
N PHE A 462 24.59 -19.75 10.25
CA PHE A 462 24.21 -18.38 10.63
C PHE A 462 23.45 -18.33 11.96
N SER A 463 23.63 -17.23 12.70
CA SER A 463 22.88 -16.96 13.92
C SER A 463 21.47 -16.52 13.55
N ILE A 464 20.46 -17.15 14.17
CA ILE A 464 19.05 -16.87 13.88
C ILE A 464 18.34 -16.59 15.19
N TYR A 465 17.73 -15.41 15.27
CA TYR A 465 16.72 -15.10 16.27
C TYR A 465 15.33 -15.32 15.68
N ALA A 466 14.47 -15.99 16.45
CA ALA A 466 13.08 -16.25 16.07
C ALA A 466 12.17 -15.71 17.17
N HIS A 467 11.10 -15.03 16.76
CA HIS A 467 10.07 -14.56 17.69
C HIS A 467 9.51 -15.72 18.55
N PRO A 468 9.33 -15.53 19.86
CA PRO A 468 8.88 -16.59 20.76
C PRO A 468 7.42 -16.98 20.47
N GLN A 469 7.22 -18.21 19.99
CA GLN A 469 5.92 -18.82 19.65
C GLN A 469 5.06 -19.13 20.90
N LYS A 470 4.66 -18.11 21.65
CA LYS A 470 3.92 -18.25 22.92
C LYS A 470 2.53 -18.84 22.70
N ASP A 471 1.89 -18.51 21.58
CA ASP A 471 0.58 -19.03 21.17
C ASP A 471 0.80 -19.99 20.00
N ASN A 472 0.63 -21.30 20.25
CA ASN A 472 0.88 -22.32 19.25
C ASN A 472 -0.24 -22.30 18.17
N LEU A 473 -0.16 -21.34 17.23
CA LEU A 473 -1.11 -21.13 16.14
C LEU A 473 -1.04 -22.29 15.14
N LYS A 474 -1.82 -23.36 15.42
CA LYS A 474 -1.83 -24.60 14.62
C LYS A 474 -2.75 -24.56 13.39
N ASP A 475 -3.68 -23.61 13.34
CA ASP A 475 -4.66 -23.48 12.25
C ASP A 475 -4.32 -22.22 11.45
N GLY A 476 -3.79 -22.36 10.24
CA GLY A 476 -3.36 -21.23 9.40
C GLY A 476 -1.91 -21.35 8.90
N ASN A 477 -1.57 -20.59 7.87
CA ASN A 477 -0.20 -20.47 7.35
C ASN A 477 0.56 -19.37 8.10
N TYR A 478 0.80 -19.53 9.40
CA TYR A 478 1.53 -18.52 10.18
C TYR A 478 3.04 -18.72 10.07
N PHE A 479 3.75 -17.61 9.86
CA PHE A 479 5.21 -17.57 9.90
C PHE A 479 5.66 -16.44 10.82
N TYR A 480 6.49 -16.79 11.80
CA TYR A 480 6.92 -15.86 12.83
C TYR A 480 8.07 -14.98 12.32
N PRO A 481 8.22 -13.74 12.83
CA PRO A 481 9.40 -12.93 12.54
C PRO A 481 10.72 -13.65 12.85
N HIS A 482 11.67 -13.57 11.92
CA HIS A 482 13.03 -14.08 12.08
C HIS A 482 14.03 -12.97 11.72
N ILE A 483 15.16 -12.96 12.42
CA ILE A 483 16.31 -12.07 12.26
C ILE A 483 17.53 -12.98 12.05
N ILE A 484 18.34 -12.73 11.03
CA ILE A 484 19.43 -13.61 10.61
C ILE A 484 20.68 -12.78 10.43
N GLU A 485 21.63 -12.95 11.34
CA GLU A 485 22.90 -12.24 11.28
C GLU A 485 23.77 -12.87 10.17
N ILE A 486 24.06 -12.09 9.13
CA ILE A 486 24.85 -12.50 7.95
C ILE A 486 26.21 -11.79 7.92
N ASN A 487 27.21 -12.38 7.26
CA ASN A 487 28.53 -11.76 7.15
C ASN A 487 28.64 -10.88 5.89
N SER A 488 27.89 -11.23 4.84
CA SER A 488 27.90 -10.53 3.57
C SER A 488 26.55 -10.65 2.88
N ILE A 489 26.20 -9.67 2.05
CA ILE A 489 25.04 -9.74 1.16
C ILE A 489 25.07 -10.98 0.23
N ASN A 490 26.27 -11.48 -0.08
CA ASN A 490 26.45 -12.65 -0.92
C ASN A 490 26.06 -13.97 -0.22
N ASP A 491 25.85 -13.96 1.08
CA ASP A 491 25.38 -15.12 1.85
C ASP A 491 23.89 -15.42 1.57
N ILE A 492 23.20 -14.53 0.84
CA ILE A 492 21.79 -14.63 0.51
C ILE A 492 21.64 -15.27 -0.88
N PRO A 493 21.15 -16.52 -0.99
CA PRO A 493 21.28 -17.32 -2.21
C PRO A 493 20.40 -16.90 -3.41
N ALA A 494 19.45 -15.96 -3.26
CA ALA A 494 18.67 -15.36 -4.37
C ALA A 494 17.79 -14.20 -3.87
N GLU A 495 17.12 -13.50 -4.79
CA GLU A 495 15.94 -12.68 -4.50
C GLU A 495 14.79 -13.58 -4.04
N ILE A 496 14.51 -13.57 -2.75
CA ILE A 496 13.42 -14.34 -2.15
C ILE A 496 12.17 -13.47 -2.24
N LEU A 497 11.47 -13.56 -3.37
CA LEU A 497 10.32 -12.72 -3.67
C LEU A 497 9.08 -13.00 -2.80
N ASP A 498 9.18 -13.98 -1.90
CA ASP A 498 8.29 -14.14 -0.76
C ASP A 498 9.14 -14.27 0.50
N GLN A 499 9.11 -13.18 1.29
CA GLN A 499 9.37 -13.13 2.72
C GLN A 499 10.79 -13.50 3.19
N TYR A 500 11.65 -12.53 3.47
CA TYR A 500 12.49 -12.54 4.69
C TYR A 500 12.91 -11.12 5.04
N CYS A 501 13.10 -10.88 6.32
CA CYS A 501 14.05 -9.89 6.76
C CYS A 501 15.38 -10.62 7.00
N ILE A 502 16.44 -10.15 6.37
CA ILE A 502 17.83 -10.56 6.57
C ILE A 502 18.47 -9.37 7.29
N SER A 503 18.12 -9.21 8.55
CA SER A 503 18.82 -8.30 9.47
C SER A 503 19.81 -9.09 10.29
#